data_AF-A0A7C7QJF1-F1
#
_entry.id   AF-A0A7C7QJF1-F1
#
_cell.length_a   1.000
_cell.length_b   1.000
_cell.length_c   1.000
_cell.angle_alpha   90.00
_cell.angle_beta   90.00
_cell.angle_gamma   90.00
#
_symmetry.space_group_name_H-M   'P 1'
#
loop_
_entity.id
_entity.type
_entity.pdbx_description
1 polymer ?
#
loop_
_entity_poly.entity_id
_entity_poly.type
_entity_poly.pdbx_seq_one_letter_code
_entity_poly.pdbx_strand_id
1 'polypeptide(L)'
;MTILIPVRMFFQGSDDSYRYFQGVLNPILIIFLPFAVIDRSLRKDTILFMGFSGFFIFMVYFLTAKQVRYILPVIPFLSILAVVGIKNVADMLRPTDYPFRSQSGGVRNVLTSISRLSLFAIVVIFLTFNLSYLKNRFDRIQPLKYVLRKETRDAFLRRHLASYPAIDYINQTLSADDRIYLFFLGRRGYYLDRPYRNEHSFGMATVNRMVSAAKSKEEFEKFIQSLNCTHILMRTDMFVKYLVDNFSKEEIVRFLSLIKESWKLLYESNGYALYSLCL
;
A
#
# COMPACT_ATOMS: atom_id res chain seq x y z
N MET A 1 -20.08 11.56 4.83
CA MET A 1 -20.58 10.32 4.19
C MET A 1 -19.70 9.13 4.52
N THR A 2 -19.84 8.59 5.74
CA THR A 2 -18.97 7.53 6.30
C THR A 2 -19.50 6.12 6.01
N ILE A 3 -20.79 6.00 5.69
CA ILE A 3 -21.51 4.72 5.51
C ILE A 3 -21.13 4.01 4.19
N LEU A 4 -20.83 4.76 3.12
CA LEU A 4 -20.47 4.20 1.80
C LEU A 4 -18.99 3.80 1.67
N ILE A 5 -18.20 3.93 2.73
CA ILE A 5 -16.76 3.64 2.69
C ILE A 5 -16.46 2.20 2.21
N PRO A 6 -17.12 1.14 2.71
CA PRO A 6 -16.83 -0.22 2.27
C PRO A 6 -17.05 -0.42 0.76
N VAL A 7 -18.08 0.24 0.20
CA VAL A 7 -18.38 0.21 -1.23
C VAL A 7 -17.36 1.02 -2.02
N ARG A 8 -16.97 2.21 -1.54
CA ARG A 8 -16.00 3.09 -2.19
C ARG A 8 -14.63 2.43 -2.39
N MET A 9 -14.23 1.49 -1.53
CA MET A 9 -12.98 0.74 -1.69
C MET A 9 -12.91 -0.01 -3.02
N PHE A 10 -14.05 -0.47 -3.55
CA PHE A 10 -14.12 -1.20 -4.82
C PHE A 10 -14.09 -0.30 -6.05
N PHE A 11 -14.31 1.00 -5.90
CA PHE A 11 -14.39 1.95 -7.03
C PHE A 11 -13.29 3.01 -7.05
N GLN A 12 -12.75 3.39 -5.90
CA GLN A 12 -11.87 4.56 -5.74
C GLN A 12 -10.51 4.21 -5.15
N GLY A 13 -10.12 2.94 -5.17
CA GLY A 13 -8.84 2.47 -4.64
C GLY A 13 -7.63 3.09 -5.35
N SER A 14 -6.56 3.39 -4.60
CA SER A 14 -5.26 3.84 -5.13
C SER A 14 -4.11 3.35 -4.25
N ASP A 15 -3.02 2.89 -4.85
CA ASP A 15 -1.92 2.18 -4.15
C ASP A 15 -1.16 3.07 -3.14
N ASP A 16 -0.95 4.35 -3.45
CA ASP A 16 -0.04 5.23 -2.71
C ASP A 16 -0.75 6.23 -1.79
N SER A 17 -2.07 6.10 -1.62
CA SER A 17 -2.86 7.05 -0.82
C SER A 17 -3.63 6.36 0.29
N TYR A 18 -3.34 6.79 1.53
CA TYR A 18 -4.10 6.38 2.71
C TYR A 18 -5.58 6.79 2.62
N ARG A 19 -5.87 7.92 1.96
CA ARG A 19 -7.24 8.41 1.75
C ARG A 19 -8.05 7.49 0.82
N TYR A 20 -7.37 6.79 -0.07
CA TYR A 20 -7.94 5.90 -1.09
C TYR A 20 -7.55 4.44 -0.83
N PHE A 21 -7.49 4.08 0.46
CA PHE A 21 -7.46 2.69 0.94
C PHE A 21 -6.19 1.88 0.60
N GLN A 22 -5.15 2.47 0.01
CA GLN A 22 -3.87 1.80 -0.29
C GLN A 22 -4.03 0.46 -1.02
N GLY A 23 -4.70 0.50 -2.16
CA GLY A 23 -4.89 -0.64 -3.05
C GLY A 23 -6.02 -0.39 -4.04
N VAL A 24 -5.96 -1.05 -5.19
CA VAL A 24 -6.99 -0.97 -6.24
C VAL A 24 -7.77 -2.28 -6.27
N LEU A 25 -9.09 -2.19 -6.08
CA LEU A 25 -10.01 -3.31 -6.28
C LEU A 25 -10.90 -3.07 -7.50
N ASN A 26 -11.47 -4.15 -8.01
CA ASN A 26 -12.32 -4.12 -9.19
C ASN A 26 -13.82 -4.15 -8.78
N PRO A 27 -14.66 -3.25 -9.30
CA PRO A 27 -16.10 -3.24 -9.03
C PRO A 27 -16.83 -4.54 -9.40
N ILE A 28 -16.28 -5.33 -10.32
CA ILE A 28 -16.86 -6.63 -10.73
C ILE A 28 -17.14 -7.55 -9.52
N LEU A 29 -16.36 -7.44 -8.45
CA LEU A 29 -16.49 -8.23 -7.23
C LEU A 29 -17.80 -8.00 -6.48
N ILE A 30 -18.45 -6.85 -6.67
CA ILE A 30 -19.66 -6.47 -5.94
C ILE A 30 -20.89 -6.29 -6.84
N ILE A 31 -20.70 -5.89 -8.11
CA ILE A 31 -21.80 -5.57 -9.02
C ILE A 31 -22.70 -6.78 -9.28
N PHE A 32 -22.12 -7.98 -9.36
CA PHE A 32 -22.86 -9.21 -9.66
C PHE A 32 -23.39 -9.94 -8.41
N LEU A 33 -23.13 -9.43 -7.19
CA LEU A 33 -23.57 -10.07 -5.94
C LEU A 33 -25.09 -10.30 -5.86
N PRO A 34 -25.98 -9.35 -6.24
CA PRO A 34 -27.42 -9.57 -6.16
C PRO A 34 -27.90 -10.77 -6.98
N PHE A 35 -27.20 -11.06 -8.09
CA PHE A 35 -27.56 -12.14 -9.00
C PHE A 35 -27.05 -13.50 -8.54
N ALA A 36 -26.09 -13.56 -7.61
CA ALA A 36 -25.52 -14.82 -7.14
C ALA A 36 -26.56 -15.70 -6.42
N VAL A 37 -27.57 -15.10 -5.78
CA VAL A 37 -28.59 -15.80 -4.96
C VAL A 37 -29.74 -16.39 -5.80
N ILE A 38 -29.77 -16.13 -7.12
CA ILE A 38 -30.86 -16.57 -8.02
C ILE A 38 -30.90 -18.10 -8.16
N ASP A 39 -29.74 -18.74 -8.26
CA ASP A 39 -29.65 -20.20 -8.38
C ASP A 39 -30.01 -20.88 -7.05
N ARG A 40 -31.13 -21.60 -7.04
CA ARG A 40 -31.62 -22.30 -5.84
C ARG A 40 -30.72 -23.44 -5.40
N SER A 41 -29.95 -24.04 -6.31
CA SER A 41 -29.06 -25.15 -6.00
C SER A 41 -27.83 -24.70 -5.20
N LEU A 42 -27.25 -23.54 -5.56
CA LEU A 42 -26.08 -22.94 -4.93
C LEU A 42 -26.42 -21.90 -3.86
N ARG A 43 -27.70 -21.74 -3.52
CA ARG A 43 -28.18 -20.66 -2.66
C ARG A 43 -27.58 -20.70 -1.26
N LYS A 44 -27.44 -21.89 -0.66
CA LYS A 44 -26.88 -22.06 0.69
C LYS A 44 -25.44 -21.57 0.76
N ASP A 45 -24.60 -22.04 -0.17
CA ASP A 45 -23.18 -21.69 -0.23
C ASP A 45 -23.00 -20.20 -0.56
N THR A 46 -23.82 -19.67 -1.46
CA THR A 46 -23.81 -18.25 -1.82
C THR A 46 -24.17 -17.36 -0.63
N ILE A 47 -25.20 -17.72 0.14
CA ILE A 47 -25.59 -16.97 1.35
C ILE A 47 -24.49 -17.05 2.41
N LEU A 48 -23.87 -18.23 2.58
CA LEU A 48 -22.77 -18.42 3.51
C LEU A 48 -21.57 -17.52 3.15
N PHE A 49 -21.14 -17.53 1.88
CA PHE A 49 -20.03 -16.70 1.41
C PHE A 49 -20.35 -15.21 1.47
N MET A 50 -21.59 -14.82 1.15
CA MET A 50 -22.03 -13.43 1.25
C MET A 50 -22.06 -12.97 2.71
N GLY A 51 -22.57 -13.80 3.61
CA GLY A 51 -22.59 -13.55 5.06
C GLY A 51 -21.18 -13.44 5.62
N PHE A 52 -20.29 -14.38 5.30
CA PHE A 52 -18.88 -14.34 5.69
C PHE A 52 -18.19 -13.06 5.18
N SER A 53 -18.34 -12.76 3.89
CA SER A 53 -17.72 -11.59 3.25
C SER A 53 -18.23 -10.29 3.88
N GLY A 54 -19.54 -10.17 4.06
CA GLY A 54 -20.17 -9.00 4.69
C GLY A 54 -19.75 -8.82 6.14
N PHE A 55 -19.80 -9.90 6.94
CA PHE A 55 -19.37 -9.88 8.34
C PHE A 55 -17.89 -9.52 8.48
N PHE A 56 -17.02 -10.08 7.64
CA PHE A 56 -15.59 -9.82 7.72
C PHE A 56 -15.26 -8.38 7.29
N ILE A 57 -15.86 -7.87 6.21
CA ILE A 57 -15.70 -6.46 5.81
C ILE A 57 -16.21 -5.52 6.90
N PHE A 58 -17.33 -5.87 7.54
CA PHE A 58 -17.85 -5.13 8.68
C PHE A 58 -16.84 -5.12 9.85
N MET A 59 -16.31 -6.28 10.23
CA MET A 59 -15.29 -6.38 11.28
C MET A 59 -14.03 -5.56 10.95
N VAL A 60 -13.50 -5.68 9.74
CA VAL A 60 -12.35 -4.89 9.27
C VAL A 60 -12.63 -3.39 9.36
N TYR A 61 -13.83 -2.97 8.97
CA TYR A 61 -14.23 -1.56 9.00
C TYR A 61 -14.21 -0.96 10.42
N PHE A 62 -14.61 -1.73 11.44
CA PHE A 62 -14.63 -1.27 12.83
C PHE A 62 -13.32 -1.50 13.59
N LEU A 63 -12.60 -2.58 13.31
CA LEU A 63 -11.45 -3.00 14.09
C LEU A 63 -10.10 -2.55 13.54
N THR A 64 -10.02 -2.13 12.27
CA THR A 64 -8.74 -1.90 11.60
C THR A 64 -8.70 -0.59 10.82
N ALA A 65 -7.51 -0.24 10.35
CA ALA A 65 -7.35 0.84 9.39
C ALA A 65 -8.06 0.49 8.07
N LYS A 66 -8.67 1.47 7.42
CA LYS A 66 -9.44 1.32 6.19
C LYS A 66 -8.52 1.09 4.99
N GLN A 67 -7.91 -0.09 4.88
CA GLN A 67 -6.99 -0.43 3.81
C GLN A 67 -7.34 -1.76 3.15
N VAL A 68 -7.09 -1.86 1.85
CA VAL A 68 -7.45 -3.03 1.03
C VAL A 68 -6.76 -4.31 1.51
N ARG A 69 -5.53 -4.23 2.03
CA ARG A 69 -4.81 -5.42 2.52
C ARG A 69 -5.54 -6.18 3.64
N TYR A 70 -6.38 -5.49 4.42
CA TYR A 70 -7.13 -6.14 5.50
C TYR A 70 -8.34 -6.90 5.01
N ILE A 71 -8.90 -6.57 3.84
CA ILE A 71 -10.02 -7.31 3.22
C ILE A 71 -9.55 -8.41 2.25
N LEU A 72 -8.23 -8.60 2.10
CA LEU A 72 -7.66 -9.61 1.21
C LEU A 72 -8.22 -11.03 1.44
N PRO A 73 -8.46 -11.50 2.69
CA PRO A 73 -9.04 -12.82 2.93
C PRO A 73 -10.44 -13.03 2.32
N VAL A 74 -11.18 -11.96 2.04
CA VAL A 74 -12.54 -12.00 1.51
C VAL A 74 -12.58 -12.02 -0.02
N ILE A 75 -11.50 -11.58 -0.68
CA ILE A 75 -11.43 -11.47 -2.15
C ILE A 75 -11.72 -12.79 -2.88
N PRO A 76 -11.22 -13.97 -2.45
CA PRO A 76 -11.58 -15.23 -3.09
C PRO A 76 -13.08 -15.52 -3.06
N PHE A 77 -13.75 -15.28 -1.94
CA PHE A 77 -15.19 -15.50 -1.78
C PHE A 77 -16.00 -14.54 -2.65
N LEU A 78 -15.63 -13.26 -2.69
CA LEU A 78 -16.26 -12.28 -3.58
C LEU A 78 -16.04 -12.64 -5.06
N SER A 79 -14.89 -13.22 -5.41
CA SER A 79 -14.62 -13.66 -6.78
C SER A 79 -15.53 -14.81 -7.19
N ILE A 80 -15.73 -15.80 -6.30
CA ILE A 80 -16.68 -16.90 -6.52
C ILE A 80 -18.10 -16.34 -6.69
N LEU A 81 -18.53 -15.47 -5.77
CA LEU A 81 -19.86 -14.85 -5.82
C LEU A 81 -20.08 -14.03 -7.10
N ALA A 82 -19.06 -13.29 -7.56
CA ALA A 82 -19.12 -12.54 -8.81
C ALA A 82 -19.30 -13.47 -10.02
N VAL A 83 -18.55 -14.57 -10.10
CA VAL A 83 -18.67 -15.57 -11.18
C VAL A 83 -20.02 -16.27 -11.16
N VAL A 84 -20.51 -16.67 -9.98
CA VAL A 84 -21.86 -17.26 -9.83
C VAL A 84 -22.93 -16.26 -10.26
N GLY A 85 -22.80 -14.98 -9.87
CA GLY A 85 -23.69 -13.91 -10.31
C GLY A 85 -23.69 -13.71 -11.83
N ILE A 86 -22.50 -13.67 -12.46
CA ILE A 86 -22.36 -13.59 -13.92
C ILE A 86 -23.01 -14.79 -14.60
N LYS A 87 -22.75 -16.01 -14.11
CA LYS A 87 -23.36 -17.25 -14.61
C LYS A 87 -24.89 -17.17 -14.55
N ASN A 88 -25.45 -16.75 -13.43
CA ASN A 88 -26.91 -16.68 -13.25
C ASN A 88 -27.56 -15.65 -14.20
N VAL A 89 -26.92 -14.50 -14.41
CA VAL A 89 -27.37 -13.52 -15.42
C VAL A 89 -27.27 -14.13 -16.82
N ALA A 90 -26.16 -14.80 -17.15
CA ALA A 90 -25.98 -15.43 -18.45
C ALA A 90 -27.03 -16.54 -18.71
N ASP A 91 -27.34 -17.35 -17.71
CA ASP A 91 -28.35 -18.41 -17.77
C ASP A 91 -29.77 -17.83 -17.95
N MET A 92 -30.09 -16.72 -17.26
CA MET A 92 -31.35 -16.00 -17.43
C MET A 92 -31.53 -15.42 -18.85
N LEU A 93 -30.42 -15.14 -19.54
CA LEU A 93 -30.40 -14.62 -20.92
C LEU A 93 -30.34 -15.72 -21.99
N ARG A 94 -30.33 -17.00 -21.61
CA ARG A 94 -30.38 -18.10 -22.58
C ARG A 94 -31.77 -18.16 -23.24
N PRO A 95 -31.84 -18.39 -24.57
CA PRO A 95 -33.12 -18.65 -25.23
C PRO A 95 -33.77 -19.85 -24.55
N THR A 96 -35.02 -19.69 -24.14
CA THR A 96 -35.76 -20.81 -23.54
C THR A 96 -36.36 -21.64 -24.67
N ASP A 97 -35.86 -22.87 -24.85
CA ASP A 97 -36.37 -23.84 -25.83
C ASP A 97 -37.74 -24.40 -25.38
N TYR A 98 -38.75 -23.53 -25.27
CA TYR A 98 -40.14 -24.00 -25.14
C TYR A 98 -40.72 -24.16 -26.55
N PRO A 99 -41.13 -25.38 -26.98
CA PRO A 99 -41.62 -25.65 -28.33
C PRO A 99 -43.00 -25.01 -28.63
N PHE A 100 -43.59 -24.26 -27.70
CA PHE A 100 -44.99 -23.86 -27.77
C PHE A 100 -45.22 -22.42 -27.27
N ARG A 101 -44.69 -21.39 -27.96
CA ARG A 101 -45.22 -20.02 -27.81
C ARG A 101 -44.90 -19.08 -28.98
N SER A 102 -45.90 -18.92 -29.83
CA SER A 102 -46.36 -17.72 -30.56
C SER A 102 -45.34 -16.75 -31.18
N GLN A 103 -45.35 -16.68 -32.51
CA GLN A 103 -45.32 -15.56 -33.50
C GLN A 103 -44.66 -14.19 -33.21
N SER A 104 -44.20 -13.87 -32.00
CA SER A 104 -43.45 -12.63 -31.63
C SER A 104 -41.98 -12.91 -31.28
N GLY A 105 -41.45 -14.07 -31.71
CA GLY A 105 -40.14 -14.60 -31.32
C GLY A 105 -38.92 -13.88 -31.91
N GLY A 106 -39.04 -13.22 -33.06
CA GLY A 106 -37.91 -12.55 -33.72
C GLY A 106 -37.29 -11.41 -32.89
N VAL A 107 -38.13 -10.50 -32.39
CA VAL A 107 -37.68 -9.33 -31.59
C VAL A 107 -37.10 -9.76 -30.25
N ARG A 108 -37.69 -10.78 -29.59
CA ARG A 108 -37.21 -11.32 -28.32
C ARG A 108 -35.87 -12.04 -28.46
N ASN A 109 -35.65 -12.73 -29.58
CA ASN A 109 -34.38 -13.41 -29.87
C ASN A 109 -33.26 -12.42 -30.19
N VAL A 110 -33.58 -11.31 -30.88
CA VAL A 110 -32.63 -10.21 -31.10
C VAL A 110 -32.28 -9.52 -29.77
N LEU A 111 -33.27 -9.20 -28.93
CA LEU A 111 -33.05 -8.55 -27.65
C LEU A 111 -32.20 -9.40 -26.68
N THR A 112 -32.46 -10.71 -26.60
CA THR A 112 -31.66 -11.64 -25.79
C THR A 112 -30.24 -11.85 -26.33
N SER A 113 -30.04 -11.67 -27.63
CA SER A 113 -28.70 -11.71 -28.23
C SER A 113 -27.91 -10.43 -27.94
N ILE A 114 -28.56 -9.26 -28.04
CA ILE A 114 -27.98 -7.97 -27.66
C ILE A 114 -27.60 -7.97 -26.17
N SER A 115 -28.48 -8.43 -25.27
CA SER A 115 -28.19 -8.44 -23.84
C SER A 115 -27.03 -9.36 -23.45
N ARG A 116 -26.88 -10.52 -24.12
CA ARG A 116 -25.71 -11.40 -23.95
C ARG A 116 -24.42 -10.74 -24.41
N LEU A 117 -24.45 -10.07 -25.56
CA LEU A 117 -23.30 -9.32 -26.06
C LEU A 117 -22.93 -8.19 -25.09
N SER A 118 -23.91 -7.46 -24.55
CA SER A 118 -23.70 -6.44 -23.54
C SER A 118 -23.10 -7.00 -22.24
N LEU A 119 -23.60 -8.13 -21.74
CA LEU A 119 -23.03 -8.80 -20.57
C LEU A 119 -21.57 -9.19 -20.82
N PHE A 120 -21.28 -9.80 -21.97
CA PHE A 120 -19.92 -10.16 -22.37
C PHE A 120 -19.01 -8.93 -22.43
N ALA A 121 -19.46 -7.85 -23.09
CA ALA A 121 -18.72 -6.60 -23.17
C ALA A 121 -18.44 -6.01 -21.78
N ILE A 122 -19.43 -5.99 -20.88
CA ILE A 122 -19.26 -5.51 -19.50
C ILE A 122 -18.19 -6.32 -18.76
N VAL A 123 -18.23 -7.65 -18.84
CA VAL A 123 -17.23 -8.52 -18.20
C VAL A 123 -15.84 -8.27 -18.79
N VAL A 124 -15.72 -8.17 -20.11
CA VAL A 124 -14.45 -7.88 -20.81
C VAL A 124 -13.89 -6.52 -20.40
N ILE A 125 -14.73 -5.49 -20.27
CA ILE A 125 -14.32 -4.16 -19.80
C ILE A 125 -13.73 -4.26 -18.39
N PHE A 126 -14.42 -4.92 -17.46
CA PHE A 126 -13.92 -5.10 -16.09
C PHE A 126 -12.62 -5.92 -16.03
N LEU A 127 -12.48 -6.97 -16.85
CA LEU A 127 -11.22 -7.72 -16.93
C LEU A 127 -10.08 -6.88 -17.52
N THR A 128 -10.38 -6.03 -18.49
CA THR A 128 -9.39 -5.12 -19.07
C THR A 128 -8.82 -4.15 -18.03
N PHE A 129 -9.63 -3.70 -17.06
CA PHE A 129 -9.11 -2.92 -15.93
C PHE A 129 -8.06 -3.69 -15.10
N ASN A 130 -8.27 -4.98 -14.83
CA ASN A 130 -7.29 -5.80 -14.12
C ASN A 130 -5.99 -5.97 -14.93
N LEU A 131 -6.11 -6.23 -16.23
CA LEU A 131 -4.96 -6.37 -17.12
C LEU A 131 -4.19 -5.05 -17.27
N SER A 132 -4.90 -3.92 -17.37
CA SER A 132 -4.29 -2.58 -17.42
C SER A 132 -3.55 -2.26 -16.13
N TYR A 133 -4.14 -2.56 -14.97
CA TYR A 133 -3.48 -2.42 -13.68
C TYR A 133 -2.21 -3.27 -13.59
N LEU A 134 -2.30 -4.55 -13.97
CA LEU A 134 -1.15 -5.47 -14.00
C LEU A 134 -0.06 -4.98 -14.94
N LYS A 135 -0.42 -4.56 -16.16
CA LYS A 135 0.52 -4.00 -17.14
C LYS A 135 1.22 -2.77 -16.58
N ASN A 136 0.49 -1.81 -16.03
CA ASN A 136 1.07 -0.60 -15.44
C ASN A 136 2.03 -0.94 -14.29
N ARG A 137 1.69 -1.94 -13.46
CA ARG A 137 2.56 -2.41 -12.38
C ARG A 137 3.82 -3.08 -12.94
N PHE A 138 3.67 -3.88 -13.98
CA PHE A 138 4.78 -4.56 -14.65
C PHE A 138 5.73 -3.56 -15.32
N ASP A 139 5.19 -2.52 -15.97
CA ASP A 139 5.96 -1.47 -16.63
C ASP A 139 6.71 -0.60 -15.61
N ARG A 140 6.13 -0.34 -14.43
CA ARG A 140 6.80 0.37 -13.33
C ARG A 140 7.90 -0.46 -12.68
N ILE A 141 7.64 -1.74 -12.39
CA ILE A 141 8.62 -2.60 -11.70
C ILE A 141 9.69 -3.11 -12.67
N GLN A 142 9.38 -3.26 -13.96
CA GLN A 142 10.24 -3.89 -14.97
C GLN A 142 10.94 -5.18 -14.46
N PRO A 143 10.20 -6.18 -13.96
CA PRO A 143 10.78 -7.30 -13.23
C PRO A 143 11.63 -8.22 -14.11
N LEU A 144 11.35 -8.28 -15.42
CA LEU A 144 12.05 -9.18 -16.35
C LEU A 144 13.55 -8.92 -16.43
N LYS A 145 14.00 -7.67 -16.31
CA LYS A 145 15.44 -7.35 -16.34
C LYS A 145 16.17 -8.08 -15.21
N TYR A 146 15.62 -8.02 -14.01
CA TYR A 146 16.18 -8.69 -12.83
C TYR A 146 16.01 -10.22 -12.90
N VAL A 147 14.82 -10.72 -13.22
CA VAL A 147 14.53 -12.16 -13.30
C VAL A 147 15.37 -12.87 -14.36
N LEU A 148 15.59 -12.23 -15.51
CA LEU A 148 16.45 -12.74 -16.59
C LEU A 148 17.94 -12.47 -16.35
N ARG A 149 18.34 -12.03 -15.14
CA ARG A 149 19.72 -11.71 -14.75
C ARG A 149 20.41 -10.66 -15.63
N LYS A 150 19.64 -9.78 -16.27
CA LYS A 150 20.13 -8.63 -17.04
C LYS A 150 20.35 -7.39 -16.17
N GLU A 151 20.04 -7.47 -14.89
CA GLU A 151 20.16 -6.40 -13.89
C GLU A 151 20.62 -7.02 -12.56
N THR A 152 21.56 -6.37 -11.86
CA THR A 152 22.01 -6.82 -10.53
C THR A 152 20.98 -6.49 -9.46
N ARG A 153 21.08 -7.16 -8.30
CA ARG A 153 20.22 -6.84 -7.14
C ARG A 153 20.32 -5.36 -6.76
N ASP A 154 21.52 -4.81 -6.71
CA ASP A 154 21.73 -3.45 -6.24
C ASP A 154 21.19 -2.43 -7.26
N ALA A 155 21.36 -2.69 -8.56
CA ALA A 155 20.75 -1.86 -9.61
C ALA A 155 19.21 -1.88 -9.52
N PHE A 156 18.62 -3.06 -9.32
CA PHE A 156 17.18 -3.21 -9.12
C PHE A 156 16.70 -2.45 -7.88
N LEU A 157 17.40 -2.55 -6.75
CA LEU A 157 17.01 -1.86 -5.52
C LEU A 157 17.18 -0.33 -5.64
N ARG A 158 18.27 0.16 -6.23
CA ARG A 158 18.53 1.59 -6.44
C ARG A 158 17.40 2.29 -7.20
N ARG A 159 16.83 1.66 -8.24
CA ARG A 159 15.74 2.28 -9.02
C ARG A 159 14.36 2.21 -8.36
N HIS A 160 14.17 1.38 -7.34
CA HIS A 160 12.88 1.22 -6.65
C HIS A 160 12.85 1.87 -5.26
N LEU A 161 14.00 2.02 -4.62
CA LEU A 161 14.10 2.43 -3.23
C LEU A 161 15.00 3.65 -3.13
N ALA A 162 14.38 4.81 -2.91
CA ALA A 162 15.09 6.07 -2.74
C ALA A 162 16.11 6.04 -1.59
N SER A 163 15.88 5.23 -0.54
CA SER A 163 16.80 5.07 0.59
C SER A 163 18.01 4.17 0.29
N TYR A 164 17.94 3.36 -0.76
CA TYR A 164 18.91 2.30 -0.99
C TYR A 164 20.32 2.79 -1.35
N PRO A 165 20.51 3.88 -2.12
CA PRO A 165 21.85 4.44 -2.33
C PRO A 165 22.58 4.81 -1.04
N ALA A 166 21.87 5.35 -0.04
CA ALA A 166 22.46 5.65 1.27
C ALA A 166 22.80 4.38 2.07
N ILE A 167 21.94 3.35 1.98
CA ILE A 167 22.20 2.04 2.60
C ILE A 167 23.42 1.37 1.97
N ASP A 168 23.53 1.41 0.65
CA ASP A 168 24.65 0.84 -0.09
C ASP A 168 25.96 1.55 0.25
N TYR A 169 25.95 2.88 0.35
CA TYR A 169 27.09 3.65 0.86
C TYR A 169 27.52 3.22 2.27
N ILE A 170 26.55 3.03 3.18
CA ILE A 170 26.80 2.55 4.55
C ILE A 170 27.48 1.18 4.53
N ASN A 171 26.93 0.23 3.78
CA ASN A 171 27.43 -1.14 3.73
C ASN A 171 28.83 -1.24 3.13
N GLN A 172 29.21 -0.31 2.25
CA GLN A 172 30.52 -0.27 1.61
C GLN A 172 31.57 0.51 2.42
N THR A 173 31.16 1.51 3.20
CA THR A 173 32.10 2.50 3.78
C THR A 173 32.27 2.36 5.29
N LEU A 174 31.20 2.03 6.02
CA LEU A 174 31.23 2.03 7.49
C LEU A 174 31.81 0.72 8.04
N SER A 175 32.37 0.77 9.25
CA SER A 175 32.91 -0.40 9.94
C SER A 175 31.79 -1.33 10.42
N ALA A 176 32.07 -2.61 10.61
CA ALA A 176 31.05 -3.60 11.03
C ALA A 176 30.41 -3.27 12.39
N ASP A 177 31.12 -2.56 13.27
CA ASP A 177 30.66 -2.16 14.59
C ASP A 177 29.86 -0.84 14.60
N ASP A 178 29.80 -0.12 13.48
CA ASP A 178 29.08 1.14 13.39
C ASP A 178 27.57 0.92 13.55
N ARG A 179 27.00 1.61 14.55
CA ARG A 179 25.58 1.54 14.90
C ARG A 179 24.80 2.67 14.26
N ILE A 180 23.79 2.33 13.47
CA ILE A 180 22.98 3.29 12.71
C ILE A 180 21.61 3.49 13.37
N TYR A 181 21.25 4.70 13.73
CA TYR A 181 19.87 5.03 14.13
C TYR A 181 19.07 5.45 12.90
N LEU A 182 17.91 4.81 12.63
CA LEU A 182 17.06 5.19 11.49
C LEU A 182 15.93 6.15 11.89
N PHE A 183 15.88 7.30 11.24
CA PHE A 183 14.87 8.34 11.45
C PHE A 183 13.93 8.43 10.24
N PHE A 184 12.63 8.24 10.44
CA PHE A 184 11.59 8.35 9.40
C PHE A 184 11.74 7.37 8.20
N LEU A 185 12.50 6.27 8.37
CA LEU A 185 12.62 5.21 7.35
C LEU A 185 11.49 4.16 7.41
N GLY A 186 10.53 4.27 8.36
CA GLY A 186 9.44 3.30 8.47
C GLY A 186 9.91 1.89 8.83
N ARG A 187 10.98 1.76 9.63
CA ARG A 187 11.66 0.50 10.01
C ARG A 187 12.28 -0.28 8.84
N ARG A 188 12.55 0.39 7.72
CA ARG A 188 13.13 -0.24 6.52
C ARG A 188 14.66 -0.34 6.60
N GLY A 189 15.16 -1.02 7.63
CA GLY A 189 16.59 -1.27 7.85
C GLY A 189 17.11 -2.59 7.29
N TYR A 190 16.25 -3.40 6.68
CA TYR A 190 16.54 -4.80 6.28
C TYR A 190 17.60 -4.99 5.19
N TYR A 191 18.12 -3.91 4.61
CA TYR A 191 19.25 -3.96 3.68
C TYR A 191 20.55 -3.43 4.29
N LEU A 192 20.54 -3.00 5.55
CA LEU A 192 21.76 -2.59 6.24
C LEU A 192 22.52 -3.84 6.68
N ASP A 193 23.78 -3.90 6.30
CA ASP A 193 24.73 -4.91 6.76
C ASP A 193 25.48 -4.41 8.01
N ARG A 194 24.86 -3.49 8.76
CA ARG A 194 25.38 -2.84 9.96
C ARG A 194 24.35 -2.90 11.09
N PRO A 195 24.77 -3.00 12.36
CA PRO A 195 23.85 -2.89 13.48
C PRO A 195 23.03 -1.61 13.38
N TYR A 196 21.71 -1.72 13.48
CA TYR A 196 20.82 -0.56 13.43
C TYR A 196 19.79 -0.58 14.53
N ARG A 197 19.31 0.60 14.90
CA ARG A 197 18.25 0.81 15.87
C ARG A 197 17.09 1.56 15.24
N ASN A 198 15.89 1.07 15.53
CA ASN A 198 14.61 1.69 15.17
C ASN A 198 13.72 1.76 16.40
N GLU A 199 12.83 2.75 16.46
CA GLU A 199 11.80 2.83 17.48
C GLU A 199 10.37 2.79 16.90
N HIS A 200 9.38 2.60 17.78
CA HIS A 200 7.95 2.53 17.40
C HIS A 200 7.40 3.84 16.86
N SER A 201 7.93 4.96 17.32
CA SER A 201 7.55 6.30 16.86
C SER A 201 8.32 6.74 15.60
N PHE A 202 9.06 5.83 14.95
CA PHE A 202 9.83 6.12 13.74
C PHE A 202 10.81 7.30 13.86
N GLY A 203 11.33 7.58 15.06
CA GLY A 203 12.24 8.69 15.35
C GLY A 203 11.56 9.90 15.99
N MET A 204 10.23 10.01 15.95
CA MET A 204 9.50 11.18 16.49
C MET A 204 9.74 11.38 17.99
N ALA A 205 9.66 10.32 18.79
CA ALA A 205 9.87 10.42 20.24
C ALA A 205 11.32 10.76 20.59
N THR A 206 12.28 10.28 19.79
CA THR A 206 13.68 10.64 19.92
C THR A 206 13.92 12.10 19.55
N VAL A 207 13.35 12.58 18.44
CA VAL A 207 13.45 14.00 18.03
C VAL A 207 12.85 14.92 19.10
N ASN A 208 11.69 14.58 19.69
CA ASN A 208 11.12 15.37 20.79
C ASN A 208 12.08 15.52 21.98
N ARG A 209 12.76 14.42 22.34
CA ARG A 209 13.75 14.43 23.42
C ARG A 209 15.02 15.20 23.02
N MET A 210 15.48 15.07 21.78
CA MET A 210 16.60 15.86 21.25
C MET A 210 16.31 17.37 21.30
N VAL A 211 15.14 17.81 20.82
CA VAL A 211 14.75 19.24 20.83
C VAL A 211 14.58 19.75 22.26
N SER A 212 14.03 18.94 23.16
CA SER A 212 13.93 19.29 24.58
C SER A 212 15.30 19.44 25.23
N ALA A 213 16.24 18.52 24.95
CA ALA A 213 17.61 18.55 25.47
C ALA A 213 18.45 19.66 24.85
N ALA A 214 18.12 20.12 23.64
CA ALA A 214 18.80 21.22 22.95
C ALA A 214 18.68 22.60 23.66
N LYS A 215 18.06 22.66 24.85
CA LYS A 215 18.11 23.84 25.73
C LYS A 215 19.49 24.05 26.36
N SER A 216 20.26 22.97 26.52
CA SER A 216 21.64 22.99 27.01
C SER A 216 22.51 22.10 26.13
N LYS A 217 23.69 22.61 25.73
CA LYS A 217 24.64 21.83 24.93
C LYS A 217 25.07 20.55 25.65
N GLU A 218 25.32 20.63 26.96
CA GLU A 218 25.71 19.49 27.79
C GLU A 218 24.60 18.43 27.88
N GLU A 219 23.33 18.87 28.06
CA GLU A 219 22.20 17.94 28.08
C GLU A 219 21.98 17.28 26.72
N PHE A 220 22.15 18.05 25.64
CA PHE A 220 22.06 17.54 24.28
C PHE A 220 23.12 16.47 24.01
N GLU A 221 24.39 16.74 24.31
CA GLU A 221 25.50 15.80 24.13
C GLU A 221 25.30 14.52 24.96
N LYS A 222 24.93 14.66 26.24
CA LYS A 222 24.57 13.50 27.09
C LYS A 222 23.43 12.68 26.50
N PHE A 223 22.42 13.34 25.95
CA PHE A 223 21.31 12.65 25.31
C PHE A 223 21.75 11.91 24.04
N ILE A 224 22.54 12.53 23.16
CA ILE A 224 23.05 11.88 21.94
C ILE A 224 23.92 10.67 22.31
N GLN A 225 24.82 10.79 23.30
CA GLN A 225 25.64 9.69 23.80
C GLN A 225 24.75 8.52 24.31
N SER A 226 23.65 8.84 25.01
CA SER A 226 22.71 7.82 25.52
C SER A 226 22.00 7.01 24.43
N LEU A 227 21.96 7.49 23.18
CA LEU A 227 21.38 6.73 22.06
C LEU A 227 22.20 5.49 21.71
N ASN A 228 23.49 5.47 22.09
CA ASN A 228 24.43 4.39 21.84
C ASN A 228 24.53 4.03 20.34
N CYS A 229 24.59 5.08 19.51
CA CYS A 229 24.69 5.00 18.06
C CYS A 229 25.86 5.87 17.58
N THR A 230 26.43 5.51 16.44
CA THR A 230 27.55 6.23 15.79
C THR A 230 27.08 7.12 14.66
N HIS A 231 25.98 6.73 14.01
CA HIS A 231 25.46 7.39 12.82
C HIS A 231 23.95 7.50 12.86
N ILE A 232 23.41 8.46 12.13
CA ILE A 232 21.97 8.64 11.90
C ILE A 232 21.71 8.63 10.41
N LEU A 233 20.87 7.69 9.96
CA LEU A 233 20.32 7.69 8.61
C LEU A 233 18.88 8.21 8.70
N MET A 234 18.59 9.31 8.02
CA MET A 234 17.27 9.94 8.08
C MET A 234 16.67 10.19 6.72
N ARG A 235 15.33 10.19 6.67
CA ARG A 235 14.57 10.73 5.55
C ARG A 235 14.29 12.22 5.80
N THR A 236 14.91 13.10 5.00
CA THR A 236 15.04 14.53 5.30
C THR A 236 13.73 15.31 5.16
N ASP A 237 12.92 15.04 4.14
CA ASP A 237 11.62 15.71 3.94
C ASP A 237 10.66 15.49 5.11
N MET A 238 10.59 14.26 5.62
CA MET A 238 9.76 13.91 6.77
C MET A 238 10.29 14.51 8.08
N PHE A 239 11.62 14.53 8.26
CA PHE A 239 12.26 15.14 9.42
C PHE A 239 11.97 16.65 9.49
N VAL A 240 12.20 17.37 8.39
CA VAL A 240 11.95 18.82 8.31
C VAL A 240 10.47 19.12 8.50
N LYS A 241 9.57 18.36 7.83
CA LYS A 241 8.13 18.53 8.01
C LYS A 241 7.72 18.32 9.47
N TYR A 242 8.24 17.27 10.11
CA TYR A 242 7.94 16.98 11.52
C TYR A 242 8.38 18.12 12.43
N LEU A 243 9.56 18.70 12.20
CA LEU A 243 10.04 19.84 12.98
C LEU A 243 9.10 21.05 12.85
N VAL A 244 8.77 21.43 11.61
CA VAL A 244 7.91 22.60 11.32
C VAL A 244 6.49 22.43 11.88
N ASP A 245 5.95 21.21 11.83
CA ASP A 245 4.57 20.95 12.28
C ASP A 245 4.45 20.90 13.82
N ASN A 246 5.54 20.73 14.58
CA ASN A 246 5.48 20.41 16.03
C ASN A 246 6.27 21.35 16.96
N PHE A 247 7.17 22.20 16.45
CA PHE A 247 8.03 23.05 17.29
C PHE A 247 8.02 24.52 16.87
N SER A 248 8.37 25.40 17.80
CA SER A 248 8.53 26.83 17.50
C SER A 248 9.76 27.09 16.62
N LYS A 249 9.78 28.22 15.91
CA LYS A 249 10.93 28.59 15.06
C LYS A 249 12.22 28.71 15.88
N GLU A 250 12.12 29.25 17.09
CA GLU A 250 13.23 29.44 18.01
C GLU A 250 13.80 28.10 18.49
N GLU A 251 12.93 27.13 18.79
CA GLU A 251 13.34 25.77 19.16
C GLU A 251 14.05 25.07 18.01
N ILE A 252 13.50 25.17 16.80
CA ILE A 252 14.08 24.59 15.58
C ILE A 252 15.47 25.18 15.32
N VAL A 253 15.62 26.51 15.35
CA VAL A 253 16.91 27.16 15.10
C VAL A 253 17.96 26.72 16.12
N ARG A 254 17.62 26.69 17.41
CA ARG A 254 18.53 26.24 18.48
C ARG A 254 18.92 24.77 18.33
N PHE A 255 17.96 23.91 17.98
CA PHE A 255 18.23 22.50 17.74
C PHE A 255 19.12 22.26 16.52
N LEU A 256 18.82 22.93 15.40
CA LEU A 256 19.61 22.79 14.17
C LEU A 256 21.02 23.37 14.29
N SER A 257 21.23 24.41 15.12
CA SER A 257 22.58 24.92 15.39
C SER A 257 23.44 23.86 16.10
N LEU A 258 22.88 23.15 17.09
CA LEU A 258 23.58 22.08 17.78
C LEU A 258 23.83 20.85 16.88
N ILE A 259 22.87 20.48 16.02
CA ILE A 259 23.09 19.46 15.00
C ILE A 259 24.27 19.84 14.10
N LYS A 260 24.32 21.09 13.63
CA LYS A 260 25.38 21.55 12.73
C LYS A 260 26.78 21.48 13.39
N GLU A 261 26.86 21.68 14.70
CA GLU A 261 28.11 21.58 15.46
C GLU A 261 28.54 20.13 15.72
N SER A 262 27.58 19.24 16.00
CA SER A 262 27.86 17.88 16.48
C SER A 262 27.73 16.80 15.41
N TRP A 263 27.09 17.06 14.28
CA TRP A 263 26.81 16.05 13.25
C TRP A 263 27.54 16.40 11.96
N LYS A 264 28.26 15.42 11.41
CA LYS A 264 28.95 15.54 10.13
C LYS A 264 28.18 14.80 9.05
N LEU A 265 27.73 15.51 8.02
CA LEU A 265 27.11 14.89 6.85
C LEU A 265 28.15 14.04 6.10
N LEU A 266 27.85 12.75 5.89
CA LEU A 266 28.71 11.83 5.14
C LEU A 266 28.17 11.53 3.74
N TYR A 267 26.84 11.44 3.62
CA TYR A 267 26.19 11.10 2.36
C TYR A 267 24.78 11.68 2.29
N GLU A 268 24.37 12.15 1.11
CA GLU A 268 23.01 12.57 0.84
C GLU A 268 22.59 12.18 -0.58
N SER A 269 21.43 11.54 -0.72
CA SER A 269 20.83 11.24 -2.02
C SER A 269 19.34 10.98 -1.90
N ASN A 270 18.55 11.43 -2.88
CA ASN A 270 17.11 11.14 -3.02
C ASN A 270 16.27 11.43 -1.75
N GLY A 271 16.62 12.47 -0.98
CA GLY A 271 15.92 12.82 0.26
C GLY A 271 16.30 11.97 1.48
N TYR A 272 17.43 11.27 1.42
CA TYR A 272 17.99 10.53 2.55
C TYR A 272 19.41 11.02 2.84
N ALA A 273 19.68 11.30 4.11
CA ALA A 273 20.97 11.81 4.57
C ALA A 273 21.52 10.92 5.69
N LEU A 274 22.82 10.63 5.60
CA LEU A 274 23.61 9.94 6.60
C LEU A 274 24.52 10.94 7.31
N TYR A 275 24.41 10.99 8.63
CA TYR A 275 25.25 11.80 9.49
C TYR A 275 26.08 10.90 10.41
N SER A 276 27.36 11.25 10.58
CA SER A 276 28.20 10.78 11.68
C SER A 276 27.96 11.66 12.90
N LEU A 277 27.88 11.06 14.08
CA LEU A 277 27.82 11.77 15.35
C LEU A 277 29.24 12.03 15.83
N CYS A 278 29.64 13.30 15.84
CA CYS A 278 30.91 13.78 16.39
C CYS A 278 30.63 14.28 17.81
N LEU A 279 30.77 13.39 18.79
CA LEU A 279 30.63 13.69 20.22
C LEU A 279 31.99 13.85 20.88
#